data_AF-G0N6T5-F1
#
_entry.id   AF-G0N6T5-F1
#
_cell.length_a   1.000
_cell.length_b   1.000
_cell.length_c   1.000
_cell.angle_alpha   90.00
_cell.angle_beta   90.00
_cell.angle_gamma   90.00
#
_symmetry.space_group_name_H-M   'P 1'
#
loop_
_entity.id
_entity.type
_entity.pdbx_description
1 polymer ?
#
loop_
_entity_poly.entity_id
_entity_poly.type
_entity_poly.pdbx_seq_one_letter_code
_entity_poly.pdbx_strand_id
1 'polypeptide(L)'
;MFKSIVFFSLLGLSLAAPTEMESASDYMGTIKELFEYSDATPACKKETDRMKECFKTIVEEFNQTSETTTLPSKEEVFKSLVEVREALRCTGEVTCSKSKLSKYLVETAVYAVEHMYGGGFECLNEHNLQMSMVGCMLMTIPREDLMNFSVDKISEHIKPIGRCVAKAQKCGKEAQLEFLKGTMAFAEITEVSLKLAHAVRSQDKSFAESFNKEFDSYEFDNVEL
;
A
#
# COMPACT_ATOMS: atom_id res chain seq x y z
N MET A 1 -17.93 15.45 -1.45
CA MET A 1 -18.16 14.12 -2.05
C MET A 1 -17.05 13.87 -3.07
N PHE A 2 -15.91 13.40 -2.56
CA PHE A 2 -14.65 12.98 -3.21
C PHE A 2 -13.95 12.19 -2.08
N LYS A 3 -13.96 10.87 -1.85
CA LYS A 3 -14.05 9.60 -2.58
C LYS A 3 -12.75 9.00 -3.15
N SER A 4 -11.63 9.65 -2.87
CA SER A 4 -10.42 9.41 -3.65
C SER A 4 -9.30 8.63 -2.94
N ILE A 5 -9.34 8.49 -1.61
CA ILE A 5 -8.20 7.96 -0.82
C ILE A 5 -8.57 6.84 0.15
N VAL A 6 -9.85 6.47 0.32
CA VAL A 6 -10.27 5.42 1.27
C VAL A 6 -9.45 4.11 1.09
N PHE A 7 -8.91 3.86 -0.11
CA PHE A 7 -8.04 2.72 -0.40
C PHE A 7 -6.54 2.89 -0.06
N PHE A 8 -5.95 4.09 -0.18
CA PHE A 8 -4.58 4.34 0.33
C PHE A 8 -4.57 4.36 1.87
N SER A 9 -5.65 4.81 2.49
CA SER A 9 -5.77 4.94 3.94
C SER A 9 -6.04 3.64 4.69
N LEU A 10 -6.47 2.57 4.02
CA LEU A 10 -6.49 1.22 4.60
C LEU A 10 -5.15 0.49 4.40
N LEU A 11 -4.39 0.82 3.34
CA LEU A 11 -3.07 0.25 3.07
C LEU A 11 -2.00 0.62 4.11
N GLY A 12 -2.07 1.84 4.66
CA GLY A 12 -1.19 2.25 5.75
C GLY A 12 -1.57 1.67 7.12
N LEU A 13 -2.83 1.30 7.35
CA LEU A 13 -3.35 1.00 8.70
C LEU A 13 -3.76 -0.45 8.96
N SER A 14 -3.92 -1.29 7.94
CA SER A 14 -4.39 -2.68 8.10
C SER A 14 -3.30 -3.75 7.93
N LEU A 15 -2.06 -3.34 7.66
CA LEU A 15 -1.00 -4.22 7.18
C LEU A 15 0.13 -4.47 8.17
N ALA A 16 0.02 -3.89 9.37
CA ALA A 16 0.77 -4.30 10.56
C ALA A 16 -0.19 -4.68 11.69
N ALA A 17 -0.11 -5.96 12.09
CA ALA A 17 -0.73 -6.58 13.25
C ALA A 17 -2.17 -7.12 13.09
N PRO A 18 -2.34 -8.46 13.17
CA PRO A 18 -3.44 -9.01 13.97
C PRO A 18 -3.20 -8.63 15.44
N THR A 19 -4.25 -8.09 16.07
CA THR A 19 -4.51 -8.08 17.52
C THR A 19 -3.43 -7.52 18.46
N GLU A 20 -3.78 -6.42 19.14
CA GLU A 20 -3.02 -5.72 20.21
C GLU A 20 -2.02 -4.64 19.73
N MET A 21 -2.49 -3.63 19.02
CA MET A 21 -1.82 -2.32 18.99
C MET A 21 -2.85 -1.23 19.31
N GLU A 22 -2.62 -0.55 20.43
CA GLU A 22 -3.33 0.66 20.82
C GLU A 22 -3.18 1.71 19.72
N SER A 23 -4.27 1.92 18.97
CA SER A 23 -4.52 3.01 18.03
C SER A 23 -3.57 3.15 16.82
N ALA A 24 -4.19 3.14 15.64
CA ALA A 24 -3.69 3.65 14.36
C ALA A 24 -2.84 4.94 14.44
N SER A 25 -3.03 5.78 15.49
CA SER A 25 -2.29 7.02 15.70
C SER A 25 -0.81 6.84 16.03
N ASP A 26 -0.42 5.78 16.75
CA ASP A 26 1.00 5.59 17.15
C ASP A 26 1.86 5.11 15.96
N TYR A 27 1.27 4.29 15.08
CA TYR A 27 1.89 3.84 13.83
C TYR A 27 2.02 5.00 12.82
N MET A 28 1.00 5.83 12.70
CA MET A 28 1.04 7.03 11.86
C MET A 28 1.99 8.10 12.42
N GLY A 29 2.11 8.22 13.75
CA GLY A 29 3.11 9.08 14.41
C GLY A 29 4.54 8.63 14.11
N THR A 30 4.79 7.33 14.18
CA THR A 30 6.06 6.69 13.86
C THR A 30 6.45 6.90 12.38
N ILE A 31 5.53 6.65 11.44
CA ILE A 31 5.75 6.95 10.01
C ILE A 31 6.03 8.44 9.79
N LYS A 32 5.26 9.32 10.43
CA LYS A 32 5.45 10.77 10.37
C LYS A 32 6.82 11.20 10.89
N GLU A 33 7.36 10.59 11.95
CA GLU A 33 8.70 10.88 12.47
C GLU A 33 9.84 10.56 11.47
N LEU A 34 9.70 9.52 10.65
CA LEU A 34 10.64 9.23 9.55
C LEU A 34 10.45 10.17 8.35
N PHE A 35 9.21 10.60 8.10
CA PHE A 35 8.90 11.63 7.10
C PHE A 35 9.32 13.05 7.54
N GLU A 36 9.42 13.30 8.85
CA GLU A 36 9.86 14.57 9.45
C GLU A 36 11.36 14.59 9.76
N TYR A 37 12.05 13.45 9.67
CA TYR A 37 13.51 13.43 9.73
C TYR A 37 14.10 14.29 8.61
N SER A 38 15.01 15.20 9.00
CA SER A 38 15.66 16.17 8.14
C SER A 38 16.29 15.47 6.94
N ASP A 39 15.83 15.81 5.74
CA ASP A 39 16.46 15.39 4.52
C ASP A 39 17.95 15.76 4.56
N ALA A 40 18.81 14.77 4.32
CA ALA A 40 20.25 14.88 4.58
C ALA A 40 20.94 16.01 3.79
N THR A 41 20.30 16.48 2.71
CA THR A 41 20.83 17.56 1.87
C THR A 41 19.73 18.58 1.50
N PRO A 42 20.11 19.83 1.18
CA PRO A 42 19.17 20.82 0.62
C PRO A 42 18.49 20.36 -0.68
N ALA A 43 19.16 19.52 -1.47
CA ALA A 43 18.60 18.95 -2.68
C ALA A 43 17.44 18.00 -2.36
N CYS A 44 17.64 17.09 -1.40
CA CYS A 44 16.59 16.19 -0.95
C CYS A 44 15.43 16.93 -0.28
N LYS A 45 15.72 18.00 0.48
CA LYS A 45 14.66 18.85 1.04
C LYS A 45 13.79 19.48 -0.04
N LYS A 46 14.40 20.03 -1.09
CA LYS A 46 13.67 20.60 -2.23
C LYS A 46 12.83 19.56 -2.96
N GLU A 47 13.34 18.33 -3.09
CA GLU A 47 12.62 17.20 -3.70
C GLU A 47 11.40 16.81 -2.86
N THR A 48 11.57 16.65 -1.55
CA THR A 48 10.48 16.38 -0.60
C THR A 48 9.43 17.49 -0.61
N ASP A 49 9.84 18.76 -0.58
CA ASP A 49 8.91 19.90 -0.59
C ASP A 49 8.11 19.97 -1.89
N ARG A 50 8.76 19.68 -3.03
CA ARG A 50 8.06 19.55 -4.32
C ARG A 50 7.02 18.42 -4.27
N MET A 51 7.39 17.25 -3.74
CA MET A 51 6.48 16.12 -3.65
C MET A 51 5.27 16.45 -2.77
N LYS A 52 5.48 17.11 -1.62
CA LYS A 52 4.39 17.58 -0.75
C LYS A 52 3.44 18.52 -1.49
N GLU A 53 3.98 19.48 -2.25
CA GLU A 53 3.15 20.42 -3.01
C GLU A 53 2.34 19.69 -4.09
N CYS A 54 2.95 18.76 -4.83
CA CYS A 54 2.27 17.99 -5.87
C CYS A 54 1.12 17.13 -5.33
N PHE A 55 1.25 16.62 -4.10
CA PHE A 55 0.22 15.78 -3.45
C PHE A 55 -0.69 16.56 -2.49
N LYS A 56 -0.54 17.88 -2.39
CA LYS A 56 -1.22 18.69 -1.37
C LYS A 56 -2.74 18.54 -1.41
N THR A 57 -3.36 18.71 -2.58
CA THR A 57 -4.82 18.60 -2.75
C THR A 57 -5.33 17.22 -2.36
N ILE A 58 -4.61 16.17 -2.78
CA ILE A 58 -4.92 14.77 -2.46
C ILE A 58 -4.89 14.58 -0.92
N VAL A 59 -3.85 15.05 -0.24
CA VAL A 59 -3.73 14.96 1.22
C VAL A 59 -4.79 15.78 1.95
N GLU A 60 -5.14 16.96 1.44
CA GLU A 60 -6.18 17.82 2.03
C GLU A 60 -7.57 17.18 1.93
N GLU A 61 -7.91 16.58 0.78
CA GLU A 61 -9.15 15.83 0.58
C GLU A 61 -9.22 14.59 1.48
N PHE A 62 -8.09 13.91 1.69
CA PHE A 62 -8.02 12.78 2.62
C PHE A 62 -8.46 13.17 4.03
N ASN A 63 -7.85 14.23 4.58
CA ASN A 63 -8.08 14.67 5.96
C ASN A 63 -9.53 15.10 6.22
N GLN A 64 -10.31 15.37 5.17
CA GLN A 64 -11.72 15.76 5.23
C GLN A 64 -12.68 14.57 5.10
N THR A 65 -12.17 13.35 4.90
CA THR A 65 -12.99 12.17 4.70
C THR A 65 -13.43 11.58 6.04
N SER A 66 -14.74 11.43 6.25
CA SER A 66 -15.30 10.67 7.38
C SER A 66 -15.10 9.17 7.19
N GLU A 67 -14.84 8.44 8.29
CA GLU A 67 -14.75 6.97 8.35
C GLU A 67 -15.97 6.31 7.67
N THR A 68 -15.83 5.98 6.39
CA THR A 68 -16.85 5.28 5.61
C THR A 68 -16.33 3.88 5.36
N THR A 69 -17.12 2.87 5.75
CA THR A 69 -16.73 1.46 5.66
C THR A 69 -17.06 0.84 4.30
N THR A 70 -17.82 1.54 3.45
CA THR A 70 -18.24 1.05 2.14
C THR A 70 -17.13 1.17 1.09
N LEU A 71 -16.93 0.12 0.29
CA LEU A 71 -16.04 0.18 -0.87
C LEU A 71 -16.47 1.31 -1.84
N PRO A 72 -15.53 2.12 -2.36
CA PRO A 72 -15.83 3.15 -3.35
C PRO A 72 -16.32 2.52 -4.66
N SER A 73 -17.08 3.30 -5.43
CA SER A 73 -17.50 2.88 -6.77
C SER A 73 -16.30 2.90 -7.74
N LYS A 74 -16.42 2.15 -8.83
CA LYS A 74 -15.41 2.16 -9.90
C LYS A 74 -15.18 3.58 -10.44
N GLU A 75 -16.25 4.33 -10.72
CA GLU A 75 -16.16 5.70 -11.25
C GLU A 75 -15.39 6.63 -10.30
N GLU A 76 -15.64 6.50 -9.00
CA GLU A 76 -14.98 7.29 -7.96
C GLU A 76 -13.48 7.04 -7.91
N VAL A 77 -13.08 5.77 -7.97
CA VAL A 77 -11.68 5.36 -8.01
C VAL A 77 -10.98 5.84 -9.27
N PHE A 78 -11.59 5.68 -10.44
CA PHE A 78 -10.96 6.10 -11.69
C PHE A 78 -10.79 7.60 -11.80
N LYS A 79 -11.71 8.38 -11.22
CA LYS A 79 -11.55 9.83 -11.13
C LYS A 79 -10.32 10.20 -10.31
N SER A 80 -10.11 9.58 -9.15
CA SER A 80 -8.96 9.91 -8.32
C SER A 80 -7.64 9.35 -8.81
N LEU A 81 -7.64 8.25 -9.57
CA LEU A 81 -6.45 7.79 -10.27
C LEU A 81 -5.91 8.85 -11.25
N VAL A 82 -6.78 9.66 -11.85
CA VAL A 82 -6.33 10.78 -12.72
C VAL A 82 -5.58 11.81 -11.88
N GLU A 83 -6.14 12.25 -10.76
CA GLU A 83 -5.54 13.23 -9.85
C GLU A 83 -4.18 12.73 -9.30
N VAL A 84 -4.12 11.47 -8.87
CA VAL A 84 -2.87 10.86 -8.37
C VAL A 84 -1.81 10.77 -9.46
N ARG A 85 -2.17 10.42 -10.69
CA ARG A 85 -1.21 10.39 -11.82
C ARG A 85 -0.71 11.78 -12.19
N GLU A 86 -1.56 12.80 -12.11
CA GLU A 86 -1.14 14.20 -12.29
C GLU A 86 -0.15 14.63 -11.20
N ALA A 87 -0.42 14.27 -9.94
CA ALA A 87 0.50 14.52 -8.83
C ALA A 87 1.84 13.79 -9.02
N LEU A 88 1.83 12.51 -9.42
CA LEU A 88 3.04 11.75 -9.75
C LEU A 88 3.85 12.42 -10.86
N ARG A 89 3.21 12.88 -11.95
CA ARG A 89 3.88 13.62 -13.03
C ARG A 89 4.47 14.94 -12.51
N CYS A 90 3.76 15.65 -11.65
CA CYS A 90 4.23 16.88 -11.02
C CYS A 90 5.53 16.67 -10.22
N THR A 91 5.71 15.52 -9.56
CA THR A 91 6.94 15.23 -8.79
C THR A 91 8.21 15.20 -9.66
N GLY A 92 8.07 14.83 -10.93
CA GLY A 92 9.20 14.68 -11.85
C GLY A 92 10.12 13.50 -11.48
N GLU A 93 11.39 13.62 -11.84
CA GLU A 93 12.43 12.68 -11.44
C GLU A 93 12.79 12.88 -9.96
N VAL A 94 12.99 11.76 -9.25
CA VAL A 94 13.34 11.74 -7.82
C VAL A 94 14.63 10.95 -7.64
N THR A 95 15.55 11.51 -6.87
CA THR A 95 16.91 10.97 -6.69
C THR A 95 17.18 10.54 -5.26
N CYS A 96 16.48 11.13 -4.28
CA CYS A 96 16.67 10.82 -2.88
C CYS A 96 15.87 9.58 -2.47
N SER A 97 16.48 8.68 -1.70
CA SER A 97 15.93 7.37 -1.32
C SER A 97 14.51 7.45 -0.73
N LYS A 98 14.26 8.47 0.09
CA LYS A 98 12.95 8.74 0.71
C LYS A 98 11.87 9.11 -0.30
N SER A 99 12.18 9.98 -1.25
CA SER A 99 11.25 10.34 -2.33
C SER A 99 11.06 9.18 -3.29
N LYS A 100 12.11 8.40 -3.56
CA LYS A 100 12.03 7.14 -4.32
C LYS A 100 11.08 6.16 -3.66
N LEU A 101 11.22 5.92 -2.35
CA LEU A 101 10.32 5.08 -1.57
C LEU A 101 8.87 5.56 -1.66
N SER A 102 8.65 6.87 -1.47
CA SER A 102 7.31 7.45 -1.52
C SER A 102 6.69 7.30 -2.91
N LYS A 103 7.45 7.63 -3.96
CA LYS A 103 7.01 7.52 -5.34
C LYS A 103 6.71 6.07 -5.72
N TYR A 104 7.60 5.15 -5.36
CA TYR A 104 7.44 3.71 -5.55
C TYR A 104 6.14 3.19 -4.91
N LEU A 105 5.87 3.53 -3.65
CA LEU A 105 4.66 3.11 -2.96
C LEU A 105 3.39 3.64 -3.66
N VAL A 106 3.39 4.90 -4.10
CA VAL A 106 2.25 5.49 -4.80
C VAL A 106 2.06 4.87 -6.19
N GLU A 107 3.13 4.67 -6.96
CA GLU A 107 3.07 4.03 -8.28
C GLU A 107 2.57 2.57 -8.18
N THR A 108 3.08 1.83 -7.19
CA THR A 108 2.63 0.46 -6.91
C THR A 108 1.15 0.43 -6.51
N ALA A 109 0.68 1.41 -5.73
CA ALA A 109 -0.70 1.48 -5.32
C ALA A 109 -1.64 1.90 -6.46
N VAL A 110 -1.20 2.80 -7.32
CA VAL A 110 -1.89 3.16 -8.57
C VAL A 110 -2.08 1.90 -9.41
N TYR A 111 -1.03 1.10 -9.61
CA TYR A 111 -1.14 -0.19 -10.31
C TYR A 111 -2.11 -1.15 -9.60
N ALA A 112 -1.98 -1.30 -8.27
CA ALA A 112 -2.84 -2.18 -7.49
C ALA A 112 -4.33 -1.84 -7.67
N VAL A 113 -4.66 -0.56 -7.51
CA VAL A 113 -6.02 -0.04 -7.61
C VAL A 113 -6.56 -0.15 -9.03
N GLU A 114 -5.75 0.15 -10.05
CA GLU A 114 -6.13 0.00 -11.47
C GLU A 114 -6.53 -1.43 -11.81
N HIS A 115 -5.77 -2.41 -11.35
CA HIS A 115 -6.05 -3.81 -11.61
C HIS A 115 -7.22 -4.34 -10.78
N MET A 116 -7.33 -3.95 -9.50
CA MET A 116 -8.45 -4.38 -8.63
C MET A 116 -9.79 -3.74 -9.04
N TYR A 117 -9.82 -2.44 -9.35
CA TYR A 117 -11.06 -1.73 -9.70
C TYR A 117 -11.32 -1.66 -11.21
N GLY A 118 -10.32 -1.94 -12.03
CA GLY A 118 -10.43 -2.05 -13.48
C GLY A 118 -10.95 -3.42 -13.90
N GLY A 119 -10.04 -4.30 -14.31
CA GLY A 119 -10.35 -5.65 -14.80
C GLY A 119 -10.78 -6.61 -13.69
N GLY A 120 -10.27 -6.44 -12.47
CA GLY A 120 -10.58 -7.29 -11.32
C GLY A 120 -11.84 -6.93 -10.53
N PHE A 121 -12.61 -5.93 -10.96
CA PHE A 121 -13.70 -5.37 -10.16
C PHE A 121 -14.78 -6.39 -9.81
N GLU A 122 -15.03 -7.37 -10.68
CA GLU A 122 -15.97 -8.47 -10.43
C GLU A 122 -15.59 -9.30 -9.18
N CYS A 123 -14.31 -9.36 -8.84
CA CYS A 123 -13.81 -10.09 -7.68
C CYS A 123 -13.93 -9.28 -6.37
N LEU A 124 -14.27 -7.99 -6.44
CA LEU A 124 -14.44 -7.13 -5.26
C LEU A 124 -15.81 -7.37 -4.61
N ASN A 125 -15.83 -8.20 -3.57
CA ASN A 125 -16.98 -8.37 -2.69
C ASN A 125 -16.51 -8.29 -1.23
N GLU A 126 -16.95 -7.25 -0.51
CA GLU A 126 -16.45 -6.91 0.82
C GLU A 126 -16.50 -8.10 1.81
N HIS A 127 -17.63 -8.81 1.86
CA HIS A 127 -17.80 -9.96 2.75
C HIS A 127 -16.87 -11.12 2.39
N ASN A 128 -16.77 -11.45 1.09
CA ASN A 128 -15.90 -12.52 0.63
C ASN A 128 -14.42 -12.18 0.83
N LEU A 129 -14.03 -10.92 0.63
CA LEU A 129 -12.66 -10.45 0.81
C LEU A 129 -12.21 -10.56 2.26
N GLN A 130 -13.03 -10.09 3.21
CA GLN A 130 -12.71 -10.18 4.65
C GLN A 130 -12.54 -11.64 5.08
N MET A 131 -13.50 -12.51 4.71
CA MET A 131 -13.42 -13.94 5.05
C MET A 131 -12.24 -14.64 4.39
N SER A 132 -11.95 -14.30 3.12
CA SER A 132 -10.79 -14.86 2.40
C SER A 132 -9.48 -14.41 3.02
N MET A 133 -9.37 -13.15 3.43
CA MET A 133 -8.19 -12.62 4.09
C MET A 133 -7.90 -13.38 5.38
N VAL A 134 -8.89 -13.51 6.28
CA VAL A 134 -8.73 -14.26 7.54
C VAL A 134 -8.37 -15.72 7.28
N GLY A 135 -9.09 -16.38 6.37
CA GLY A 135 -8.82 -17.78 6.02
C GLY A 135 -7.40 -17.97 5.46
N CYS A 136 -6.99 -17.12 4.53
CA CYS A 136 -5.67 -17.18 3.91
C CYS A 136 -4.53 -16.88 4.89
N MET A 137 -4.70 -15.91 5.79
CA MET A 137 -3.72 -15.65 6.85
C MET A 137 -3.50 -16.89 7.73
N LEU A 138 -4.59 -17.51 8.20
CA LEU A 138 -4.52 -18.70 9.06
C LEU A 138 -3.95 -19.94 8.36
N MET A 139 -4.15 -20.06 7.04
CA MET A 139 -3.60 -21.18 6.26
C MET A 139 -2.13 -20.97 5.88
N THR A 140 -1.68 -19.72 5.77
CA THR A 140 -0.38 -19.38 5.18
C THR A 140 0.68 -19.13 6.23
N ILE A 141 0.32 -18.47 7.35
CA ILE A 141 1.26 -18.15 8.42
C ILE A 141 1.30 -19.31 9.41
N PRO A 142 2.47 -19.93 9.67
CA PRO A 142 2.62 -20.92 10.72
C PRO A 142 2.18 -20.33 12.07
N ARG A 143 1.50 -21.14 12.89
CA ARG A 143 0.99 -20.71 14.19
C ARG A 143 2.09 -20.17 15.11
N GLU A 144 3.28 -20.75 15.03
CA GLU A 144 4.46 -20.31 15.80
C GLU A 144 4.89 -18.89 15.42
N ASP A 145 4.82 -18.54 14.14
CA ASP A 145 5.22 -17.22 13.65
C ASP A 145 4.15 -16.16 13.95
N LEU A 146 2.86 -16.55 13.95
CA LEU A 146 1.78 -15.71 14.46
C LEU A 146 1.94 -15.38 15.94
N MET A 147 2.36 -16.33 16.77
CA MET A 147 2.53 -16.10 18.22
C MET A 147 3.78 -15.30 18.56
N ASN A 148 4.83 -15.40 17.74
CA ASN A 148 6.11 -14.72 17.98
C ASN A 148 6.20 -13.32 17.36
N PHE A 149 5.24 -12.93 16.50
CA PHE A 149 5.12 -11.59 15.89
C PHE A 149 6.44 -11.01 15.33
N SER A 150 7.22 -11.84 14.63
CA SER A 150 8.41 -11.36 13.91
C SER A 150 7.99 -10.70 12.60
N VAL A 151 8.32 -9.41 12.42
CA VAL A 151 7.96 -8.67 11.20
C VAL A 151 8.59 -9.31 9.96
N ASP A 152 9.87 -9.71 10.04
CA ASP A 152 10.55 -10.34 8.91
C ASP A 152 9.81 -11.61 8.47
N LYS A 153 9.46 -12.48 9.43
CA LYS A 153 8.72 -13.72 9.15
C LYS A 153 7.30 -13.46 8.64
N ILE A 154 6.58 -12.51 9.23
CA ILE A 154 5.23 -12.14 8.76
C ILE A 154 5.32 -11.61 7.32
N SER A 155 6.37 -10.81 7.02
CA SER A 155 6.55 -10.21 5.70
C SER A 155 6.73 -11.23 4.58
N GLU A 156 7.38 -12.37 4.87
CA GLU A 156 7.56 -13.48 3.93
C GLU A 156 6.22 -14.11 3.50
N HIS A 157 5.18 -14.00 4.32
CA HIS A 157 3.87 -14.61 4.05
C HIS A 157 2.87 -13.69 3.35
N ILE A 158 3.14 -12.40 3.21
CA ILE A 158 2.16 -11.45 2.66
C ILE A 158 1.81 -11.77 1.21
N LYS A 159 2.81 -11.94 0.35
CA LYS A 159 2.59 -12.28 -1.07
C LYS A 159 1.84 -13.61 -1.22
N PRO A 160 2.24 -14.69 -0.52
CA PRO A 160 1.44 -15.92 -0.44
C PRO A 160 -0.03 -15.70 0.01
N ILE A 161 -0.28 -14.84 1.01
CA ILE A 161 -1.64 -14.48 1.44
C ILE A 161 -2.40 -13.77 0.31
N GLY A 162 -1.79 -12.76 -0.33
CA GLY A 162 -2.40 -12.03 -1.44
C GLY A 162 -2.81 -12.95 -2.59
N ARG A 163 -1.93 -13.89 -2.96
CA ARG A 163 -2.24 -14.93 -3.95
C ARG A 163 -3.40 -15.83 -3.51
N CYS A 164 -3.41 -16.26 -2.26
CA CYS A 164 -4.51 -17.06 -1.72
C CYS A 164 -5.84 -16.30 -1.77
N VAL A 165 -5.86 -15.02 -1.38
CA VAL A 165 -7.06 -14.17 -1.39
C VAL A 165 -7.61 -14.02 -2.81
N ALA A 166 -6.75 -13.79 -3.80
CA ALA A 166 -7.17 -13.70 -5.19
C ALA A 166 -7.78 -15.01 -5.71
N LYS A 167 -7.17 -16.16 -5.38
CA LYS A 167 -7.70 -17.49 -5.74
C LYS A 167 -9.02 -17.82 -5.06
N ALA A 168 -9.27 -17.29 -3.88
CA ALA A 168 -10.50 -17.52 -3.12
C ALA A 168 -11.70 -16.73 -3.69
N GLN A 169 -11.47 -15.69 -4.50
CA GLN A 169 -12.56 -14.92 -5.10
C GLN A 169 -13.29 -15.71 -6.17
N LYS A 170 -14.63 -15.64 -6.15
CA LYS A 170 -15.52 -16.29 -7.10
C LYS A 170 -15.90 -15.31 -8.21
N CYS A 171 -15.07 -15.20 -9.24
CA CYS A 171 -15.24 -14.33 -10.40
C CYS A 171 -14.71 -15.02 -11.68
N GLY A 172 -14.95 -14.42 -12.85
CA GLY A 172 -14.38 -14.90 -14.11
C GLY A 172 -12.85 -14.99 -14.11
N LYS A 173 -12.27 -15.93 -14.88
CA LYS A 173 -10.82 -16.17 -14.91
C LYS A 173 -9.99 -14.92 -15.24
N GLU A 174 -10.45 -14.13 -16.21
CA GLU A 174 -9.78 -12.89 -16.61
C GLU A 174 -9.82 -11.85 -15.48
N ALA A 175 -10.98 -11.66 -14.85
CA ALA A 175 -11.11 -10.77 -13.70
C ALA A 175 -10.27 -11.26 -12.51
N GLN A 176 -10.19 -12.57 -12.28
CA GLN A 176 -9.38 -13.15 -11.21
C GLN A 176 -7.88 -12.92 -11.42
N LEU A 177 -7.40 -13.02 -12.66
CA LEU A 177 -6.01 -12.72 -13.00
C LEU A 177 -5.68 -11.24 -12.76
N GLU A 178 -6.56 -10.33 -13.22
CA GLU A 178 -6.40 -8.89 -12.97
C GLU A 178 -6.44 -8.57 -11.47
N PHE A 179 -7.37 -9.18 -10.74
CA PHE A 179 -7.43 -9.05 -9.29
C PHE A 179 -6.17 -9.59 -8.60
N LEU A 180 -5.59 -10.69 -9.08
CA LEU A 180 -4.33 -11.23 -8.58
C LEU A 180 -3.18 -10.24 -8.79
N LYS A 181 -3.02 -9.64 -9.97
CA LYS A 181 -2.00 -8.60 -10.22
C LYS A 181 -2.11 -7.47 -9.21
N GLY A 182 -3.32 -6.96 -9.03
CA GLY A 182 -3.57 -5.88 -8.09
C GLY A 182 -3.32 -6.26 -6.63
N THR A 183 -3.70 -7.48 -6.23
CA THR A 183 -3.47 -7.99 -4.87
C THR A 183 -1.99 -8.26 -4.60
N MET A 184 -1.21 -8.67 -5.60
CA MET A 184 0.24 -8.85 -5.48
C MET A 184 0.98 -7.52 -5.33
N ALA A 185 0.56 -6.48 -6.06
CA ALA A 185 1.06 -5.12 -5.85
C ALA A 185 0.66 -4.55 -4.49
N PHE A 186 -0.57 -4.83 -4.03
CA PHE A 186 -1.00 -4.52 -2.67
C PHE A 186 -0.14 -5.21 -1.61
N ALA A 187 0.17 -6.50 -1.80
CA ALA A 187 1.06 -7.26 -0.93
C ALA A 187 2.49 -6.69 -0.89
N GLU A 188 3.02 -6.19 -2.02
CA GLU A 188 4.31 -5.49 -2.04
C GLU A 188 4.28 -4.22 -1.18
N ILE A 189 3.21 -3.42 -1.28
CA ILE A 189 3.05 -2.21 -0.45
C ILE A 189 3.02 -2.57 1.03
N THR A 190 2.27 -3.61 1.40
CA THR A 190 2.24 -4.16 2.77
C THR A 190 3.64 -4.51 3.24
N GLU A 191 4.39 -5.26 2.44
CA GLU A 191 5.71 -5.76 2.80
C GLU A 191 6.68 -4.61 3.04
N VAL A 192 6.72 -3.65 2.12
CA VAL A 192 7.56 -2.46 2.23
C VAL A 192 7.14 -1.58 3.41
N SER A 193 5.83 -1.42 3.63
CA SER A 193 5.30 -0.62 4.75
C SER A 193 5.60 -1.25 6.10
N LEU A 194 5.50 -2.58 6.21
CA LEU A 194 5.87 -3.32 7.40
C LEU A 194 7.36 -3.18 7.72
N LYS A 195 8.21 -3.36 6.72
CA LYS A 195 9.66 -3.19 6.87
C LYS A 195 10.00 -1.76 7.28
N LEU A 196 9.36 -0.76 6.67
CA LEU A 196 9.50 0.63 7.07
C LEU A 196 9.07 0.85 8.52
N ALA A 197 7.91 0.37 8.92
CA ALA A 197 7.41 0.50 10.30
C ALA A 197 8.35 -0.14 11.33
N HIS A 198 8.84 -1.34 11.02
CA HIS A 198 9.82 -2.02 11.85
C HIS A 198 11.13 -1.25 11.96
N ALA A 199 11.63 -0.74 10.83
CA ALA A 199 12.82 0.11 10.77
C ALA A 199 12.65 1.36 11.66
N VAL A 200 11.49 2.01 11.62
CA VAL A 200 11.23 3.15 12.53
C VAL A 200 11.27 2.72 13.99
N ARG A 201 10.53 1.67 14.34
CA ARG A 201 10.38 1.22 15.74
C ARG A 201 11.71 0.79 16.34
N SER A 202 12.58 0.20 15.51
CA SER A 202 13.94 -0.20 15.89
C SER A 202 14.95 0.95 15.81
N GLN A 203 14.54 2.14 15.40
CA GLN A 203 15.39 3.30 15.10
C GLN A 203 16.47 3.00 14.04
N ASP A 204 16.30 1.93 13.27
CA ASP A 204 17.15 1.57 12.15
C ASP A 204 16.68 2.31 10.91
N LYS A 205 17.47 3.26 10.43
CA LYS A 205 17.13 4.09 9.26
C LYS A 205 17.64 3.50 7.95
N SER A 206 18.43 2.43 8.02
CA SER A 206 19.11 1.86 6.86
C SER A 206 18.14 1.46 5.75
N PHE A 207 16.95 0.95 6.10
CA PHE A 207 15.92 0.57 5.12
C PHE A 207 15.49 1.75 4.25
N ALA A 208 15.14 2.89 4.85
CA ALA A 208 14.67 4.07 4.12
C ALA A 208 15.82 4.79 3.39
N GLU A 209 17.02 4.81 3.97
CA GLU A 209 18.19 5.48 3.41
C GLU A 209 18.81 4.71 2.23
N SER A 210 18.68 3.39 2.21
CA SER A 210 19.18 2.52 1.12
C SER A 210 18.13 2.19 0.06
N PHE A 211 16.88 2.65 0.22
CA PHE A 211 15.82 2.35 -0.73
C PHE A 211 16.11 2.94 -2.11
N ASN A 212 16.18 2.09 -3.13
CA ASN A 212 16.50 2.49 -4.50
C ASN A 212 15.68 1.74 -5.56
N LYS A 213 14.56 1.13 -5.16
CA LYS A 213 13.69 0.42 -6.11
C LYS A 213 12.86 1.43 -6.92
N GLU A 214 12.70 1.14 -8.20
CA GLU A 214 11.80 1.84 -9.11
C GLU A 214 10.61 0.93 -9.41
N PHE A 215 9.45 1.52 -9.66
CA PHE A 215 8.27 0.73 -10.01
C PHE A 215 8.46 0.11 -11.39
N ASP A 216 8.21 -1.20 -11.49
CA ASP A 216 8.17 -1.95 -12.74
C ASP A 216 6.93 -2.84 -12.76
N SER A 217 6.02 -2.58 -13.70
CA SER A 217 4.78 -3.36 -13.82
C SER A 217 5.04 -4.83 -14.15
N TYR A 218 6.18 -5.14 -14.79
CA TYR A 218 6.54 -6.49 -15.19
C TYR A 218 6.68 -7.45 -14.00
N GLU A 219 7.01 -6.94 -12.81
CA GLU A 219 7.05 -7.71 -11.56
C GLU A 219 5.68 -8.30 -11.20
N PHE A 220 4.60 -7.64 -11.62
CA PHE A 220 3.22 -8.03 -11.32
C PHE A 220 2.49 -8.61 -12.53
N ASP A 221 2.90 -8.27 -13.75
CA ASP A 221 2.22 -8.72 -14.98
C ASP A 221 2.39 -10.22 -15.25
N ASN A 222 3.46 -10.85 -14.75
CA ASN A 222 3.81 -12.26 -14.99
C ASN A 222 3.33 -13.22 -13.89
N VAL A 223 2.29 -12.85 -13.16
CA VAL A 223 1.69 -13.72 -12.15
C VAL A 223 0.76 -14.75 -12.81
N GLU A 224 0.90 -16.02 -12.45
CA GLU A 224 0.01 -17.08 -12.90
C GLU A 224 -1.04 -17.41 -11.83
N LEU A 225 -2.26 -17.75 -12.23
CA LEU A 225 -3.30 -18.23 -11.30
C LEU A 225 -2.94 -19.60 -10.74
#